data_AF-A0A9E0YAQ0-F1
#
_entry.id   AF-A0A9E0YAQ0-F1
#
_cell.length_a   1.000
_cell.length_b   1.000
_cell.length_c   1.000
_cell.angle_alpha   90.00
_cell.angle_beta   90.00
_cell.angle_gamma   90.00
#
_symmetry.space_group_name_H-M   'P 1'
#
loop_
_entity.id
_entity.type
_entity.pdbx_description
1 polymer ?
#
loop_
_entity_poly.entity_id
_entity_poly.type
_entity_poly.pdbx_seq_one_letter_code
_entity_poly.pdbx_strand_id
1 'polypeptide(L)'
;MANDSPTTKMGTVAVVLATEPDAKKETKVPAAQWVDTFSDEREITALEEAIQSGNPFPLQSVYEYRARSEREDAEFGDYVEDLLCQKAVRPEVQSHGIAWLRSKMKIEQFRQQEREAAEVIANFALAKYKEDPDLEDFVLAGPGVQVRIRIFKVKLAPGNSSAAA
;
A
#
# COMPACT_ATOMS: atom_id res chain seq x y z
N MET A 1 -14.47 -34.48 18.98
CA MET A 1 -14.00 -33.16 19.44
C MET A 1 -13.11 -32.62 18.33
N ALA A 2 -13.64 -31.73 17.50
CA ALA A 2 -12.87 -31.13 16.41
C ALA A 2 -12.00 -30.01 17.01
N ASN A 3 -10.69 -30.12 16.86
CA ASN A 3 -9.76 -29.03 17.11
C ASN A 3 -9.94 -28.01 15.98
N ASP A 4 -10.85 -27.06 16.13
CA ASP A 4 -10.80 -25.80 15.39
C ASP A 4 -9.68 -24.97 15.99
N SER A 5 -8.45 -25.18 15.52
CA SER A 5 -7.39 -24.19 15.70
C SER A 5 -7.87 -22.90 15.02
N PRO A 6 -7.93 -21.76 15.73
CA PRO A 6 -8.32 -20.51 15.10
C PRO A 6 -7.32 -20.20 13.98
N THR A 7 -7.78 -20.24 12.72
CA THR A 7 -6.98 -19.83 11.57
C THR A 7 -6.57 -18.38 11.79
N THR A 8 -5.32 -18.17 12.17
CA THR A 8 -4.77 -16.85 12.40
C THR A 8 -4.70 -16.14 11.05
N LYS A 9 -5.33 -14.97 10.94
CA LYS A 9 -5.27 -14.18 9.71
C LYS A 9 -3.91 -13.49 9.66
N MET A 10 -3.23 -13.57 8.52
CA MET A 10 -1.95 -12.91 8.30
C MET A 10 -2.08 -11.83 7.24
N GLY A 11 -1.62 -10.61 7.55
CA GLY A 11 -1.43 -9.52 6.59
C GLY A 11 0.03 -9.15 6.45
N THR A 12 0.39 -8.39 5.41
CA THR A 12 1.74 -7.87 5.21
C THR A 12 1.70 -6.36 5.02
N VAL A 13 2.61 -5.65 5.69
CA VAL A 13 2.84 -4.22 5.49
C VAL A 13 4.30 -4.03 5.08
N ALA A 14 4.52 -3.43 3.91
CA ALA A 14 5.83 -3.02 3.45
C ALA A 14 6.06 -1.55 3.77
N VAL A 15 7.22 -1.24 4.36
CA VAL A 15 7.66 0.12 4.67
C VAL A 15 8.87 0.44 3.80
N VAL A 16 8.80 1.52 3.03
CA VAL A 16 9.88 1.91 2.13
C VAL A 16 10.66 3.08 2.71
N LEU A 17 11.97 2.87 2.86
CA LEU A 17 12.91 3.84 3.38
C LEU A 17 13.90 4.26 2.29
N ALA A 18 14.02 5.57 2.07
CA ALA A 18 15.08 6.13 1.26
C ALA A 18 16.39 6.15 2.04
N THR A 19 17.44 5.64 1.43
CA THR A 19 18.82 5.78 1.94
C THR A 19 19.58 6.77 1.06
N GLU A 20 20.21 7.77 1.66
CA GLU A 20 21.05 8.71 0.92
C GLU A 20 22.26 8.00 0.27
N PRO A 21 22.66 8.39 -0.95
CA PRO A 21 23.68 7.68 -1.72
C PRO A 21 25.12 7.87 -1.23
N ASP A 22 25.43 8.75 -0.27
CA ASP A 22 26.82 9.00 0.15
C ASP A 22 26.93 9.54 1.59
N ALA A 23 26.72 8.69 2.60
CA ALA A 23 27.22 8.98 3.93
C ALA A 23 28.71 8.59 4.00
N LYS A 24 29.59 9.41 3.42
CA LYS A 24 31.01 9.38 3.77
C LYS A 24 31.14 9.67 5.27
N LYS A 25 31.55 8.63 6.02
CA LYS A 25 32.04 8.62 7.42
C LYS A 25 30.99 8.46 8.54
N GLU A 26 31.17 7.37 9.29
CA GLU A 26 31.08 7.29 10.76
C GLU A 26 29.80 7.71 11.49
N THR A 27 28.62 7.63 10.86
CA THR A 27 27.35 7.70 11.59
C THR A 27 26.71 6.32 11.65
N LYS A 28 26.58 5.76 12.86
CA LYS A 28 26.14 4.38 13.15
C LYS A 28 24.67 4.08 12.77
N VAL A 29 23.93 5.07 12.28
CA VAL A 29 22.55 4.93 11.81
C VAL A 29 22.42 5.70 10.49
N PRO A 30 22.11 5.05 9.35
CA PRO A 30 21.86 5.75 8.11
C PRO A 30 20.64 6.68 8.29
N ALA A 31 20.72 7.90 7.78
CA ALA A 31 19.57 8.80 7.68
C ALA A 31 18.55 8.18 6.71
N ALA A 32 17.67 7.34 7.25
CA ALA A 32 16.63 6.66 6.52
C ALA A 32 15.36 7.51 6.58
N GLN A 33 14.92 8.03 5.43
CA GLN A 33 13.69 8.80 5.33
C GLN A 33 12.55 7.88 4.91
N TRP A 34 11.43 7.90 5.63
CA TRP A 34 10.23 7.19 5.22
C TRP A 34 9.68 7.81 3.92
N VAL A 35 9.52 6.97 2.90
CA VAL A 35 9.03 7.37 1.57
C VAL A 35 7.57 6.98 1.42
N ASP A 36 7.23 5.72 1.68
CA ASP A 36 5.90 5.18 1.43
C ASP A 36 5.63 3.90 2.21
N THR A 37 4.37 3.45 2.22
CA THR A 37 3.91 2.20 2.82
C THR A 37 2.92 1.49 1.89
N PHE A 38 3.02 0.17 1.82
CA PHE A 38 2.17 -0.68 1.01
C PHE A 38 1.55 -1.79 1.87
N SER A 39 0.25 -2.02 1.73
CA SER A 39 -0.47 -3.16 2.33
C SER A 39 -1.01 -4.15 1.28
N ASP A 40 -1.07 -3.73 0.02
CA ASP A 40 -1.50 -4.58 -1.09
C ASP A 40 -0.37 -5.53 -1.52
N GLU A 41 -0.65 -6.83 -1.53
CA GLU A 41 0.33 -7.88 -1.84
C GLU A 41 0.90 -7.77 -3.26
N ARG A 42 0.12 -7.29 -4.24
CA ARG A 42 0.59 -7.11 -5.61
C ARG A 42 1.56 -5.95 -5.70
N GLU A 43 1.27 -4.84 -5.02
CA GLU A 43 2.18 -3.70 -4.94
C GLU A 43 3.49 -4.08 -4.25
N ILE A 44 3.42 -4.83 -3.15
CA ILE A 44 4.58 -5.33 -2.42
C ILE A 44 5.42 -6.26 -3.29
N THR A 45 4.79 -7.18 -4.01
CA THR A 45 5.48 -8.12 -4.91
C THR A 45 6.16 -7.38 -6.07
N ALA A 46 5.46 -6.43 -6.71
CA ALA A 46 6.02 -5.63 -7.80
C ALA A 46 7.22 -4.78 -7.34
N LEU A 47 7.14 -4.20 -6.15
CA LEU A 47 8.26 -3.48 -5.54
C LEU A 47 9.46 -4.42 -5.31
N GLU A 48 9.21 -5.60 -4.73
CA GLU A 48 10.25 -6.58 -4.43
C GLU A 48 10.95 -7.06 -5.70
N GLU A 49 10.20 -7.40 -6.75
CA GLU A 49 10.75 -7.79 -8.05
C GLU A 49 11.59 -6.68 -8.67
N ALA A 50 11.14 -5.42 -8.59
CA ALA A 50 11.87 -4.28 -9.13
C ALA A 50 13.19 -4.01 -8.37
N ILE A 51 13.18 -4.18 -7.05
CA ILE A 51 14.40 -4.09 -6.23
C ILE A 51 15.37 -5.22 -6.60
N GLN A 52 14.88 -6.46 -6.69
CA GLN A 52 15.69 -7.63 -7.03
C GLN A 52 16.30 -7.55 -8.44
N SER A 53 15.59 -6.96 -9.39
CA SER A 53 16.10 -6.74 -10.75
C SER A 53 17.11 -5.58 -10.85
N GLY A 54 17.38 -4.87 -9.75
CA GLY A 54 18.26 -3.71 -9.73
C GLY A 54 17.68 -2.50 -10.47
N ASN A 55 16.34 -2.38 -10.54
CA ASN A 55 15.70 -1.23 -11.17
C ASN A 55 16.09 0.05 -10.41
N PRO A 56 16.61 1.09 -11.08
CA PRO A 56 16.93 2.37 -10.43
C PRO A 56 15.70 3.12 -9.91
N PHE A 57 14.50 2.77 -10.37
CA PHE A 57 13.22 3.37 -9.99
C PHE A 57 12.20 2.31 -9.55
N PRO A 58 12.43 1.60 -8.43
CA PRO A 58 11.62 0.44 -8.05
C PRO A 58 10.17 0.79 -7.67
N LEU A 59 9.91 2.05 -7.30
CA LEU A 59 8.57 2.54 -6.97
C LEU A 59 7.74 2.97 -8.19
N GLN A 60 8.40 3.20 -9.33
CA GLN A 60 7.74 3.80 -10.50
C GLN A 60 6.61 2.92 -11.03
N SER A 61 6.85 1.61 -11.17
CA SER A 61 5.84 0.66 -11.66
C SER A 61 4.63 0.58 -10.74
N VAL A 62 4.84 0.67 -9.43
CA VAL A 62 3.76 0.67 -8.43
C VAL A 62 2.93 1.95 -8.53
N TYR A 63 3.57 3.11 -8.68
CA TYR A 63 2.88 4.39 -8.85
C TYR A 63 2.12 4.49 -10.16
N GLU A 64 2.70 4.01 -11.27
CA GLU A 64 2.01 3.93 -12.56
C GLU A 64 0.79 2.99 -12.48
N TYR A 65 0.91 1.88 -11.75
CA TYR A 65 -0.21 0.97 -11.51
C TYR A 65 -1.34 1.65 -10.72
N ARG A 66 -1.02 2.32 -9.60
CA ARG A 66 -2.00 3.08 -8.79
C ARG A 66 -2.70 4.14 -9.62
N ALA A 67 -1.93 4.99 -10.30
CA ALA A 67 -2.47 6.08 -11.12
C ALA A 67 -3.39 5.56 -12.24
N ARG A 68 -3.01 4.45 -12.88
CA ARG A 68 -3.87 3.80 -13.89
C ARG A 68 -5.16 3.27 -13.27
N SER A 69 -5.07 2.56 -12.14
CA SER A 69 -6.24 1.98 -11.46
C SER A 69 -7.21 3.07 -10.99
N GLU A 70 -6.71 4.16 -10.43
CA GLU A 70 -7.53 5.29 -9.99
C GLU A 70 -8.24 5.96 -11.17
N ARG A 71 -7.54 6.13 -12.29
CA ARG A 71 -8.13 6.68 -13.51
C ARG A 71 -9.22 5.77 -14.06
N GLU A 72 -8.97 4.46 -14.17
CA GLU A 72 -9.95 3.49 -14.66
C GLU A 72 -11.20 3.43 -13.75
N ASP A 73 -11.01 3.46 -12.42
CA ASP A 73 -12.10 3.50 -11.43
C ASP A 73 -12.91 4.82 -11.50
N ALA A 74 -12.27 5.94 -11.83
CA ALA A 74 -12.91 7.24 -12.03
C ALA A 74 -13.72 7.26 -13.33
N GLU A 75 -13.11 6.89 -14.47
CA GLU A 75 -13.75 6.83 -15.77
C GLU A 75 -14.99 5.92 -15.77
N PHE A 76 -14.88 4.77 -15.08
CA PHE A 76 -16.02 3.87 -14.94
C PHE A 76 -17.11 4.44 -14.01
N GLY A 77 -16.71 5.19 -12.97
CA GLY A 77 -17.64 5.94 -12.13
C GLY A 77 -18.47 6.94 -12.93
N ASP A 78 -17.80 7.79 -13.71
CA ASP A 78 -18.44 8.78 -14.57
C ASP A 78 -19.40 8.11 -15.56
N TYR A 79 -18.97 7.01 -16.18
CA TYR A 79 -19.82 6.23 -17.09
C TYR A 79 -21.11 5.73 -16.41
N VAL A 80 -21.02 5.20 -15.18
CA VAL A 80 -22.19 4.71 -14.44
C VAL A 80 -23.11 5.87 -14.05
N GLU A 81 -22.56 7.01 -13.63
CA GLU A 81 -23.34 8.19 -13.28
C GLU A 81 -24.09 8.75 -14.50
N ASP A 82 -23.39 8.88 -15.63
CA ASP A 82 -23.98 9.31 -16.90
C ASP A 82 -25.10 8.37 -17.35
N LEU A 83 -24.87 7.05 -17.25
CA LEU A 83 -25.87 6.03 -17.56
C LEU A 83 -27.12 6.20 -16.70
N LEU A 84 -26.96 6.44 -15.39
CA LEU A 84 -28.07 6.60 -14.45
C LEU A 84 -28.83 7.92 -14.63
N CYS A 85 -28.20 8.94 -15.20
CA CYS A 85 -28.82 10.24 -15.50
C CYS A 85 -29.68 10.25 -16.78
N GLN A 86 -29.68 9.17 -17.57
CA GLN A 86 -30.45 9.10 -18.82
C GLN A 86 -31.96 9.08 -18.55
N LYS A 87 -32.74 9.70 -19.45
CA LYS A 87 -34.21 9.84 -19.32
C LYS A 87 -34.98 8.53 -19.25
N ALA A 88 -34.41 7.42 -19.75
CA ALA A 88 -35.06 6.13 -19.81
C ALA A 88 -34.05 5.00 -19.59
N VAL A 89 -33.71 4.75 -18.33
CA VAL A 89 -32.91 3.60 -17.91
C VAL A 89 -33.85 2.48 -17.50
N ARG A 90 -33.55 1.24 -17.89
CA ARG A 90 -34.31 0.08 -17.42
C ARG A 90 -34.18 -0.05 -15.89
N PRO A 91 -35.27 -0.34 -15.15
CA PRO A 91 -35.23 -0.41 -13.68
C PRO A 91 -34.14 -1.34 -13.12
N GLU A 92 -33.86 -2.44 -13.80
CA GLU A 92 -32.82 -3.40 -13.39
C GLU A 92 -31.43 -2.77 -13.49
N VAL A 93 -31.14 -2.07 -14.60
CA VAL A 93 -29.87 -1.36 -14.82
C VAL A 93 -29.70 -0.26 -13.78
N GLN A 94 -30.77 0.47 -13.47
CA GLN A 94 -30.76 1.50 -12.44
C GLN A 94 -30.46 0.92 -11.05
N SER A 95 -31.10 -0.20 -10.70
CA SER A 95 -30.90 -0.88 -9.43
C SER A 95 -29.46 -1.37 -9.26
N HIS A 96 -28.91 -2.01 -10.30
CA HIS A 96 -27.52 -2.48 -10.29
C HIS A 96 -26.51 -1.34 -10.25
N GLY A 97 -26.73 -0.24 -10.98
CA GLY A 97 -25.86 0.94 -10.93
C GLY A 97 -25.81 1.56 -9.54
N ILE A 98 -26.97 1.72 -8.87
CA ILE A 98 -27.03 2.23 -7.49
C ILE A 98 -26.34 1.26 -6.52
N ALA A 99 -26.54 -0.05 -6.68
CA ALA A 99 -25.88 -1.05 -5.84
C ALA A 99 -24.36 -1.00 -5.99
N TRP A 100 -23.88 -0.83 -7.23
CA TRP A 100 -22.46 -0.67 -7.51
C TRP A 100 -21.90 0.61 -6.87
N LEU A 101 -22.56 1.77 -7.02
CA LEU A 101 -22.13 3.03 -6.39
C LEU A 101 -21.98 2.90 -4.86
N ARG A 102 -22.97 2.26 -4.20
CA ARG A 102 -22.90 1.99 -2.76
C ARG A 102 -21.73 1.07 -2.39
N SER A 103 -21.47 0.06 -3.22
CA SER A 103 -20.34 -0.84 -3.04
C SER A 103 -19.01 -0.10 -3.18
N LYS A 104 -18.88 0.79 -4.18
CA LYS A 104 -17.70 1.62 -4.41
C LYS A 104 -17.38 2.46 -3.17
N MET A 105 -18.36 3.23 -2.67
CA MET A 105 -18.19 4.05 -1.46
C MET A 105 -17.71 3.23 -0.26
N LYS A 106 -18.25 2.02 -0.08
CA LYS A 106 -17.86 1.15 1.03
C LYS A 106 -16.42 0.63 0.87
N ILE A 107 -16.02 0.28 -0.36
CA ILE A 107 -14.66 -0.16 -0.67
C ILE A 107 -13.67 0.98 -0.43
N GLU A 108 -13.98 2.21 -0.85
CA GLU A 108 -13.14 3.39 -0.61
C GLU A 108 -12.97 3.66 0.89
N GLN A 109 -14.03 3.54 1.69
CA GLN A 109 -13.94 3.65 3.14
C GLN A 109 -13.02 2.58 3.74
N PHE A 110 -13.11 1.33 3.30
CA PHE A 110 -12.21 0.27 3.76
C PHE A 110 -10.76 0.50 3.33
N ARG A 111 -10.52 0.95 2.08
CA ARG A 111 -9.19 1.29 1.58
C ARG A 111 -8.57 2.44 2.41
N GLN A 112 -9.36 3.44 2.78
CA GLN A 112 -8.90 4.53 3.64
C GLN A 112 -8.51 4.02 5.04
N GLN A 113 -9.36 3.21 5.66
CA GLN A 113 -9.06 2.60 6.97
C GLN A 113 -7.81 1.71 6.92
N GLU A 114 -7.64 0.96 5.83
CA GLU A 114 -6.47 0.12 5.59
C GLU A 114 -5.19 0.96 5.48
N ARG A 115 -5.24 2.06 4.72
CA ARG A 115 -4.13 3.01 4.59
C ARG A 115 -3.74 3.60 5.94
N GLU A 116 -4.72 4.08 6.71
CA GLU A 116 -4.47 4.64 8.06
C GLU A 116 -3.84 3.60 9.00
N ALA A 117 -4.34 2.36 8.96
CA ALA A 117 -3.75 1.26 9.73
C ALA A 117 -2.31 0.97 9.29
N ALA A 118 -2.04 0.94 8.00
CA ALA A 118 -0.71 0.73 7.45
C ALA A 118 0.26 1.85 7.87
N GLU A 119 -0.17 3.11 7.85
CA GLU A 119 0.63 4.26 8.30
C GLU A 119 0.98 4.17 9.81
N VAL A 120 0.02 3.76 10.65
CA VAL A 120 0.29 3.52 12.08
C VAL A 120 1.31 2.40 12.28
N ILE A 121 1.16 1.30 11.53
CA ILE A 121 2.10 0.17 11.57
C ILE A 121 3.49 0.57 11.07
N ALA A 122 3.57 1.38 10.01
CA ALA A 122 4.81 1.89 9.46
C ALA A 122 5.55 2.81 10.45
N ASN A 123 4.82 3.69 11.15
CA ASN A 123 5.40 4.53 12.21
C ASN A 123 6.00 3.69 13.34
N PHE A 124 5.30 2.63 13.76
CA PHE A 124 5.84 1.67 14.74
C PHE A 124 7.09 0.97 14.21
N ALA A 125 7.05 0.49 12.96
CA ALA A 125 8.18 -0.18 12.33
C ALA A 125 9.40 0.72 12.22
N LEU A 126 9.21 2.00 11.88
CA LEU A 126 10.28 2.98 11.81
C LEU A 126 10.92 3.24 13.18
N ALA A 127 10.12 3.29 14.26
CA ALA A 127 10.65 3.40 15.62
C ALA A 127 11.52 2.19 15.97
N LYS A 128 11.08 0.98 15.60
CA LYS A 128 11.85 -0.24 15.80
C LYS A 128 13.12 -0.31 14.96
N TYR A 129 13.06 0.10 13.71
CA TYR A 129 14.23 0.17 12.84
C TYR A 129 15.30 1.16 13.34
N LYS A 130 14.90 2.25 14.00
CA LYS A 130 15.84 3.19 14.64
C LYS A 130 16.55 2.58 15.85
N GLU A 131 15.90 1.65 16.55
CA GLU A 131 16.50 0.89 17.65
C GLU A 131 17.44 -0.20 17.11
N ASP A 132 17.02 -0.90 16.05
CA ASP A 132 17.74 -2.01 15.42
C ASP A 132 17.65 -1.94 13.88
N PRO A 133 18.67 -1.38 13.20
CA PRO A 133 18.67 -1.23 11.74
C PRO A 133 18.77 -2.54 10.93
N ASP A 134 19.07 -3.67 11.59
CA ASP A 134 19.10 -4.99 10.98
C ASP A 134 17.71 -5.66 11.03
N LEU A 135 16.74 -5.06 11.73
CA LEU A 135 15.36 -5.54 11.84
C LEU A 135 14.53 -5.15 10.61
N GLU A 136 14.80 -5.80 9.48
CA GLU A 136 14.13 -5.53 8.20
C GLU A 136 12.86 -6.37 7.96
N ASP A 137 12.70 -7.51 8.64
CA ASP A 137 11.54 -8.40 8.47
C ASP A 137 11.13 -9.00 9.83
N PHE A 138 9.92 -8.73 10.27
CA PHE A 138 9.42 -9.20 11.57
C PHE A 138 7.89 -9.28 11.59
N VAL A 139 7.34 -9.95 12.60
CA VAL A 139 5.88 -10.16 12.73
C VAL A 139 5.35 -9.53 14.01
N LEU A 140 4.28 -8.75 13.89
CA LEU A 140 3.44 -8.33 15.01
C LEU A 140 2.30 -9.32 15.19
N ALA A 141 2.26 -9.98 16.34
CA ALA A 141 1.19 -10.91 16.69
C ALA A 141 0.17 -10.25 17.62
N GLY A 142 -1.11 -10.40 17.29
CA GLY A 142 -2.25 -10.05 18.12
C GLY A 142 -3.20 -11.25 18.29
N PRO A 143 -4.26 -11.10 19.10
CA PRO A 143 -5.26 -12.16 19.26
C PRO A 143 -5.93 -12.51 17.93
N GLY A 144 -5.60 -13.67 17.36
CA GLY A 144 -6.18 -14.18 16.10
C GLY A 144 -5.69 -13.51 14.81
N VAL A 145 -4.70 -12.60 14.90
CA VAL A 145 -4.16 -11.86 13.75
C VAL A 145 -2.63 -11.73 13.84
N GLN A 146 -1.96 -11.79 12.70
CA GLN A 146 -0.55 -11.50 12.55
C GLN A 146 -0.34 -10.50 11.42
N VAL A 147 0.61 -9.58 11.59
CA VAL A 147 1.04 -8.66 10.53
C VAL A 147 2.53 -8.82 10.35
N ARG A 148 2.94 -9.30 9.18
CA ARG A 148 4.35 -9.30 8.77
C ARG A 148 4.71 -7.90 8.29
N ILE A 149 5.79 -7.37 8.82
CA ILE A 149 6.35 -6.06 8.46
C ILE A 149 7.63 -6.31 7.70
N ARG A 150 7.78 -5.68 6.54
CA ARG A 150 8.96 -5.78 5.68
C ARG A 150 9.48 -4.38 5.36
N ILE A 151 10.74 -4.12 5.63
CA ILE A 151 11.39 -2.82 5.40
C ILE A 151 12.24 -2.93 4.15
N PHE A 152 11.94 -2.09 3.16
CA PHE A 152 12.68 -2.01 1.91
C PHE A 152 13.52 -0.74 1.87
N LYS A 153 14.84 -0.90 1.70
CA LYS A 153 15.79 0.20 1.55
C LYS A 153 15.96 0.51 0.07
N VAL A 154 15.59 1.72 -0.35
CA VAL A 154 15.71 2.16 -1.74
C VAL A 154 16.66 3.35 -1.85
N LYS A 155 17.48 3.37 -2.91
CA LYS A 155 18.24 4.56 -3.28
C LYS A 155 17.35 5.43 -4.15
N LEU A 156 16.96 6.60 -3.66
CA LEU A 156 16.24 7.56 -4.48
C LEU A 156 17.21 8.19 -5.49
N ALA A 157 16.95 8.00 -6.77
CA ALA A 157 17.59 8.80 -7.80
C ALA A 157 17.10 10.27 -7.68
N PRO A 158 17.94 11.27 -8.00
CA PRO A 158 17.54 12.67 -8.01
C PRO A 158 16.41 12.86 -9.02
N GLY A 159 15.18 13.01 -8.51
CA GLY A 159 13.95 13.07 -9.32
C GLY A 159 12.72 12.44 -8.65
N ASN A 160 12.91 11.55 -7.67
CA ASN A 160 11.79 10.87 -6.98
C ASN A 160 11.23 11.63 -5.75
N SER A 161 11.76 12.81 -5.44
CA SER A 161 11.29 13.63 -4.32
C SER A 161 10.05 14.45 -4.70
N SER A 162 8.95 13.82 -5.08
CA SER A 162 7.63 14.50 -5.13
C SER A 162 6.51 13.53 -5.48
N ALA A 163 5.75 13.08 -4.47
CA ALA A 163 4.30 12.91 -4.55
C ALA A 163 3.72 12.58 -3.15
N ALA A 164 3.86 13.51 -2.20
CA ALA A 164 3.00 13.55 -1.01
C ALA A 164 3.04 14.97 -0.43
N ALA A 165 2.11 15.80 -0.89
CA ALA A 165 1.63 16.98 -0.19
C ALA A 165 0.11 16.82 -0.03
#